data_AF-A0A973WTF3-F1
#
_entry.id   AF-A0A973WTF3-F1
#
_cell.length_a   1.000
_cell.length_b   1.000
_cell.length_c   1.000
_cell.angle_alpha   90.00
_cell.angle_beta   90.00
_cell.angle_gamma   90.00
#
_symmetry.space_group_name_H-M   'P 1'
#
loop_
_entity.id
_entity.type
_entity.pdbx_description
1 polymer ?
#
loop_
_entity_poly.entity_id
_entity_poly.type
_entity_poly.pdbx_seq_one_letter_code
_entity_poly.pdbx_strand_id
1 'polypeptide(L)'
;MTDPRVPKKKRKTSPRGPSGIKKPNVAAAVRLRWQDPEYREKMRLVNERNKAERKLNPQKYTRTRVPDGMRKAEAQKKWAKAEQLAERFIKMLEDEGDIPAVTVPGSDEEMATRALREAFTLAVAPGDQKIQTANIRTVLEWTRAKPESKSKVTVEKAEDWLAAAQADMARGD
;
A
#
# COMPACT_ATOMS: atom_id res chain seq x y z
N MET A 1 22.22 10.68 -17.11
CA MET A 1 21.68 9.42 -16.55
C MET A 1 22.60 8.96 -15.42
N THR A 2 22.13 8.92 -14.19
CA THR A 2 22.92 8.42 -13.04
C THR A 2 22.89 6.89 -13.01
N ASP A 3 24.06 6.27 -12.91
CA ASP A 3 24.28 4.81 -12.93
C ASP A 3 23.48 4.10 -11.79
N PRO A 4 22.65 3.08 -12.09
CA PRO A 4 21.84 2.37 -11.09
C PRO A 4 22.67 1.58 -10.06
N ARG A 5 24.00 1.46 -10.25
CA ARG A 5 24.91 0.71 -9.36
C ARG A 5 25.63 1.58 -8.33
N VAL A 6 25.36 2.89 -8.27
CA VAL A 6 25.96 3.73 -7.23
C VAL A 6 25.42 3.30 -5.85
N PRO A 7 26.29 2.87 -4.91
CA PRO A 7 25.84 2.46 -3.58
C PRO A 7 25.22 3.67 -2.89
N LYS A 8 23.91 3.60 -2.62
CA LYS A 8 23.17 4.64 -1.88
C LYS A 8 23.93 4.95 -0.58
N LYS A 9 24.14 6.25 -0.32
CA LYS A 9 24.76 6.76 0.93
C LYS A 9 24.12 6.03 2.11
N LYS A 10 24.92 5.31 2.90
CA LYS A 10 24.42 4.56 4.07
C LYS A 10 23.58 5.52 4.91
N ARG A 11 22.30 5.18 5.13
CA ARG A 11 21.40 5.96 5.98
C ARG A 11 22.08 6.16 7.34
N LYS A 12 22.04 7.38 7.89
CA LYS A 12 22.46 7.65 9.26
C LYS A 12 21.59 6.79 10.18
N THR A 13 22.11 5.65 10.62
CA THR A 13 21.50 4.87 11.71
C THR A 13 21.93 5.53 13.01
N SER A 14 20.97 5.90 13.86
CA SER A 14 21.30 6.28 15.23
C SER A 14 22.09 5.12 15.88
N PRO A 15 23.10 5.40 16.72
CA PRO A 15 23.67 4.37 17.58
C PRO A 15 22.49 3.71 18.29
N ARG A 16 22.36 2.38 18.18
CA ARG A 16 21.44 1.67 19.06
C ARG A 16 21.96 1.92 20.48
N GLY A 17 21.29 2.79 21.22
CA GLY A 17 21.55 2.93 22.65
C GLY A 17 21.40 1.57 23.34
N PRO A 18 21.83 1.42 24.59
CA PRO A 18 21.58 0.21 25.37
C PRO A 18 20.09 0.15 25.78
N SER A 19 19.16 0.40 24.85
CA SER A 19 17.73 0.24 25.05
C SER A 19 17.38 -1.24 25.00
N GLY A 20 17.60 -1.88 26.13
CA GLY A 20 17.19 -3.25 26.40
C GLY A 20 17.52 -3.59 27.84
N ILE A 21 16.54 -4.14 28.57
CA ILE A 21 16.78 -4.75 29.87
C ILE A 21 17.87 -5.82 29.68
N LYS A 22 19.09 -5.54 30.16
CA LYS A 22 20.18 -6.50 30.12
C LYS A 22 19.83 -7.61 31.11
N LYS A 23 19.53 -8.81 30.60
CA LYS A 23 19.24 -9.99 31.42
C LYS A 23 20.46 -10.92 31.44
N PRO A 24 21.53 -10.61 32.21
CA PRO A 24 22.78 -11.37 32.19
C PRO A 24 22.58 -12.85 32.55
N ASN A 25 21.68 -13.14 33.50
CA ASN A 25 21.35 -14.50 33.91
C ASN A 25 20.75 -15.32 32.76
N VAL A 26 19.87 -14.70 31.95
CA VAL A 26 19.29 -15.35 30.76
C VAL A 26 20.38 -15.60 29.71
N ALA A 27 21.27 -14.64 29.49
CA ALA A 27 22.38 -14.80 28.55
C ALA A 27 23.34 -15.93 28.97
N ALA A 28 23.68 -16.01 30.26
CA ALA A 28 24.51 -17.08 30.81
C ALA A 28 23.84 -18.46 30.66
N ALA A 29 22.54 -18.57 30.99
CA ALA A 29 21.78 -19.81 30.83
C ALA A 29 21.68 -20.25 29.37
N VAL A 30 21.49 -19.32 28.42
CA VAL A 30 21.50 -19.62 26.99
C VAL A 30 22.88 -20.13 26.56
N ARG A 31 23.98 -19.49 26.99
CA ARG A 31 25.34 -19.95 26.67
C ARG A 31 25.60 -21.36 27.18
N LEU A 32 25.17 -21.68 28.40
CA LEU A 32 25.29 -23.02 28.97
C LEU A 32 24.54 -24.07 28.11
N ARG A 33 23.31 -23.77 27.67
CA ARG A 33 22.56 -24.66 26.75
C ARG A 33 23.25 -24.90 25.42
N TRP A 34 23.99 -23.92 24.90
CA TRP A 34 24.74 -24.07 23.64
C TRP A 34 26.03 -24.90 23.78
N GLN A 35 26.50 -25.17 25.01
CA GLN A 35 27.65 -26.07 25.22
C GLN A 35 27.24 -27.54 25.01
N ASP A 36 25.99 -27.88 25.33
CA ASP A 36 25.40 -29.20 25.12
C ASP A 36 25.39 -29.58 23.62
N PRO A 37 26.04 -30.68 23.21
CA PRO A 37 26.04 -31.14 21.83
C PRO A 37 24.65 -31.53 21.30
N GLU A 38 23.79 -32.14 22.12
CA GLU A 38 22.46 -32.56 21.67
C GLU A 38 21.57 -31.36 21.35
N TYR A 39 21.62 -30.33 22.19
CA TYR A 39 20.92 -29.08 21.96
C TYR A 39 21.39 -28.37 20.68
N ARG A 40 22.70 -28.40 20.40
CA ARG A 40 23.26 -27.83 19.17
C ARG A 40 22.75 -28.54 17.92
N GLU A 41 22.73 -29.87 17.92
CA GLU A 41 22.21 -30.64 16.79
C GLU A 41 20.71 -30.39 16.57
N LYS A 42 19.92 -30.36 17.66
CA LYS A 42 18.50 -30.00 17.59
C LYS A 42 18.30 -28.64 16.93
N MET A 43 19.08 -27.63 17.32
CA MET A 43 19.00 -26.30 16.71
C MET A 43 19.48 -26.28 15.25
N ARG A 44 20.48 -27.09 14.88
CA ARG A 44 20.92 -27.26 13.48
C ARG A 44 19.76 -27.79 12.62
N LEU A 45 19.10 -28.85 13.07
CA LEU A 45 17.96 -29.45 12.37
C LEU A 45 16.79 -28.47 12.23
N VAL A 46 16.46 -27.73 13.29
CA VAL A 46 15.42 -26.68 13.23
C VAL A 46 15.79 -25.59 12.23
N ASN A 47 17.06 -25.17 12.21
CA ASN A 47 17.54 -24.17 11.26
C ASN A 47 17.51 -24.68 9.82
N GLU A 48 17.89 -25.92 9.56
CA GLU A 48 17.82 -26.56 8.24
C GLU A 48 16.37 -26.69 7.77
N ARG A 49 15.46 -27.15 8.63
CA ARG A 49 14.02 -27.19 8.35
C ARG A 49 13.49 -25.80 8.00
N ASN A 50 13.81 -24.78 8.81
CA ASN A 50 13.36 -23.40 8.55
C ASN A 50 13.96 -22.83 7.25
N LYS A 51 15.21 -23.18 6.91
CA LYS A 51 15.82 -22.80 5.62
C LYS A 51 15.13 -23.48 4.45
N ALA A 52 14.85 -24.78 4.54
CA ALA A 52 14.12 -25.51 3.51
C ALA A 52 12.70 -24.95 3.33
N GLU A 53 11.99 -24.70 4.43
CA GLU A 53 10.65 -24.13 4.40
C GLU A 53 10.63 -22.71 3.82
N ARG A 54 11.64 -21.88 4.12
CA ARG A 54 11.78 -20.54 3.52
C ARG A 54 12.01 -20.57 2.01
N LYS A 55 12.72 -21.59 1.52
CA LYS A 55 12.93 -21.78 0.07
C LYS A 55 11.64 -22.22 -0.62
N LEU A 56 10.90 -23.15 -0.02
CA LEU A 56 9.63 -23.65 -0.56
C LEU A 56 8.52 -22.60 -0.51
N ASN A 57 8.42 -21.89 0.62
CA ASN A 57 7.33 -20.95 0.91
C ASN A 57 7.87 -19.55 1.25
N PRO A 58 8.50 -18.85 0.30
CA PRO A 58 9.06 -17.52 0.56
C PRO A 58 7.98 -16.55 1.05
N GLN A 59 6.78 -16.63 0.48
CA GLN A 59 5.65 -15.75 0.80
C GLN A 59 5.16 -15.86 2.25
N LYS A 60 5.44 -16.97 2.95
CA LYS A 60 5.09 -17.13 4.37
C LYS A 60 5.89 -16.18 5.26
N TYR A 61 7.18 -16.02 4.96
CA TYR A 61 8.14 -15.27 5.78
C TYR A 61 8.32 -13.82 5.37
N THR A 62 7.85 -13.45 4.17
CA THR A 62 7.83 -12.06 3.75
C THR A 62 6.73 -11.27 4.47
N ARG A 63 7.06 -10.01 4.78
CA ARG A 63 6.13 -8.98 5.28
C ARG A 63 5.69 -8.02 4.16
N THR A 64 5.87 -8.43 2.91
CA THR A 64 5.41 -7.65 1.75
C THR A 64 3.91 -7.40 1.86
N ARG A 65 3.44 -6.22 1.48
CA ARG A 65 2.03 -5.79 1.58
C ARG A 65 1.49 -5.70 3.02
N VAL A 66 2.29 -5.82 4.07
CA VAL A 66 1.81 -5.65 5.46
C VAL A 66 2.36 -4.34 6.03
N PRO A 67 1.51 -3.32 6.26
CA PRO A 67 1.93 -2.06 6.87
C PRO A 67 2.53 -2.24 8.27
N ASP A 68 3.30 -1.24 8.71
CA ASP A 68 3.82 -1.20 10.07
C ASP A 68 2.67 -1.12 11.09
N GLY A 69 2.82 -1.82 12.22
CA GLY A 69 1.79 -1.87 13.27
C GLY A 69 0.62 -2.82 13.00
N MET A 70 0.53 -3.45 11.82
CA MET A 70 -0.55 -4.38 11.47
C MET A 70 -0.08 -5.84 11.47
N ARG A 71 -0.96 -6.76 11.87
CA ARG A 71 -0.71 -8.20 11.73
C ARG A 71 -0.95 -8.67 10.29
N LYS A 72 -0.21 -9.68 9.84
CA LYS A 72 -0.32 -10.22 8.47
C LYS A 72 -1.75 -10.65 8.10
N ALA A 73 -2.45 -11.33 9.00
CA ALA A 73 -3.81 -11.80 8.76
C ALA A 73 -4.81 -10.63 8.58
N GLU A 74 -4.64 -9.54 9.33
CA GLU A 74 -5.47 -8.34 9.19
C GLU A 74 -5.19 -7.63 7.86
N ALA A 75 -3.92 -7.49 7.50
CA ALA A 75 -3.52 -6.91 6.22
C ALA A 75 -4.10 -7.71 5.06
N GLN A 76 -3.98 -9.05 5.08
CA GLN A 76 -4.53 -9.93 4.04
C GLN A 76 -6.03 -9.73 3.85
N LYS A 77 -6.81 -9.63 4.94
CA LYS A 77 -8.25 -9.34 4.86
C LYS A 77 -8.54 -8.00 4.19
N LYS A 78 -7.76 -6.96 4.50
CA LYS A 78 -7.91 -5.64 3.89
C LYS A 78 -7.50 -5.62 2.42
N TRP A 79 -6.42 -6.34 2.05
CA TRP A 79 -6.01 -6.51 0.66
C TRP A 79 -7.05 -7.26 -0.16
N ALA A 80 -7.60 -8.35 0.35
CA ALA A 80 -8.66 -9.09 -0.35
C ALA A 80 -9.89 -8.21 -0.62
N LYS A 81 -10.28 -7.36 0.36
CA LYS A 81 -11.35 -6.37 0.15
C LYS A 81 -10.97 -5.32 -0.89
N ALA A 82 -9.75 -4.80 -0.87
CA ALA A 82 -9.28 -3.83 -1.85
C ALA A 82 -9.27 -4.41 -3.28
N GLU A 83 -8.84 -5.66 -3.44
CA GLU A 83 -8.86 -6.38 -4.72
C GLU A 83 -10.30 -6.58 -5.22
N GLN A 84 -11.24 -6.97 -4.36
CA GLN A 84 -12.67 -7.07 -4.70
C GLN A 84 -13.28 -5.72 -5.12
N LEU A 85 -12.90 -4.64 -4.45
CA LEU A 85 -13.37 -3.30 -4.81
C LEU A 85 -12.78 -2.84 -6.15
N ALA A 86 -11.51 -3.15 -6.42
CA ALA A 86 -10.87 -2.86 -7.70
C ALA A 86 -11.53 -3.62 -8.85
N GLU A 87 -11.85 -4.90 -8.66
CA GLU A 87 -12.57 -5.70 -9.66
C GLU A 87 -13.96 -5.11 -9.97
N ARG A 88 -14.70 -4.71 -8.93
CA ARG A 88 -16.00 -4.04 -9.11
C ARG A 88 -15.86 -2.72 -9.84
N PHE A 89 -14.81 -1.96 -9.55
CA PHE A 89 -14.55 -0.67 -10.18
C PHE A 89 -14.24 -0.82 -11.68
N ILE A 90 -13.38 -1.76 -12.06
CA ILE A 90 -13.10 -2.05 -13.47
C ILE A 90 -14.37 -2.48 -14.20
N LYS A 91 -15.18 -3.35 -13.58
CA LYS A 91 -16.45 -3.77 -14.17
C LYS A 91 -17.39 -2.59 -14.41
N MET A 92 -17.48 -1.64 -13.49
CA MET A 92 -18.29 -0.42 -13.70
C MET A 92 -17.78 0.41 -14.89
N LEU A 93 -16.47 0.51 -15.09
CA LEU A 93 -15.90 1.23 -16.24
C LEU A 93 -16.11 0.49 -17.56
N GLU A 94 -16.09 -0.85 -17.55
CA GLU A 94 -16.47 -1.65 -18.71
C GLU A 94 -17.96 -1.46 -19.06
N ASP A 95 -18.83 -1.44 -18.04
CA ASP A 95 -20.28 -1.24 -18.21
C ASP A 95 -20.61 0.20 -18.69
N GLU A 96 -19.86 1.22 -18.23
CA GLU A 96 -19.96 2.62 -18.70
C GLU A 96 -19.38 2.82 -20.12
N GLY A 97 -18.58 1.87 -20.61
CA GLY A 97 -17.92 1.94 -21.92
C GLY A 97 -16.63 2.77 -21.94
N ASP A 98 -16.09 3.13 -20.77
CA ASP A 98 -14.83 3.87 -20.63
C ASP A 98 -13.60 3.00 -20.93
N ILE A 99 -13.73 1.68 -20.79
CA ILE A 99 -12.67 0.70 -21.06
C ILE A 99 -13.23 -0.42 -21.97
N PRO A 100 -12.48 -0.91 -22.98
CA PRO A 100 -12.92 -2.01 -23.82
C PRO A 100 -13.09 -3.31 -23.04
N ALA A 101 -14.25 -3.95 -23.16
CA ALA A 101 -14.58 -5.21 -22.47
C ALA A 101 -13.79 -6.43 -22.98
N VAL A 102 -13.24 -6.36 -24.20
CA VAL A 102 -12.41 -7.42 -24.79
C VAL A 102 -11.04 -6.86 -25.10
N THR A 103 -10.04 -7.26 -24.32
CA THR A 103 -8.66 -6.88 -24.53
C THR A 103 -7.87 -8.05 -25.14
N VAL A 104 -7.08 -7.76 -26.18
CA VAL A 104 -6.18 -8.75 -26.78
C VAL A 104 -5.00 -8.97 -25.83
N PRO A 105 -4.62 -10.23 -25.52
CA PRO A 105 -3.49 -10.50 -24.65
C PRO A 105 -2.20 -9.84 -25.14
N GLY A 106 -1.56 -9.04 -24.29
CA GLY A 106 -0.34 -8.31 -24.60
C GLY A 106 -0.54 -6.99 -25.36
N SER A 107 -1.79 -6.53 -25.56
CA SER A 107 -2.06 -5.21 -26.12
C SER A 107 -1.84 -4.10 -25.09
N ASP A 108 -1.67 -2.87 -25.59
CA ASP A 108 -1.58 -1.68 -24.75
C ASP A 108 -2.83 -1.47 -23.89
N GLU A 109 -4.01 -1.85 -24.40
CA GLU A 109 -5.29 -1.77 -23.67
C GLU A 109 -5.35 -2.73 -22.49
N GLU A 110 -4.85 -3.96 -22.64
CA GLU A 110 -4.76 -4.91 -21.52
C GLU A 110 -3.80 -4.38 -20.46
N MET A 111 -2.65 -3.84 -20.87
CA MET A 111 -1.67 -3.26 -19.95
C MET A 111 -2.26 -2.05 -19.21
N ALA A 112 -2.99 -1.18 -19.90
CA ALA A 112 -3.68 -0.04 -19.29
C ALA A 112 -4.73 -0.49 -18.28
N THR A 113 -5.54 -1.49 -18.61
CA THR A 113 -6.57 -2.05 -17.72
C THR A 113 -5.94 -2.67 -16.47
N ARG A 114 -4.85 -3.42 -16.63
CA ARG A 114 -4.09 -3.99 -15.51
C ARG A 114 -3.48 -2.89 -14.64
N ALA A 115 -2.90 -1.85 -15.24
CA ALA A 115 -2.33 -0.72 -14.51
C ALA A 115 -3.39 0.03 -13.71
N LEU A 116 -4.58 0.25 -14.29
CA LEU A 116 -5.69 0.92 -13.63
C LEU A 116 -6.25 0.09 -12.46
N ARG A 117 -6.35 -1.23 -12.64
CA ARG A 117 -6.70 -2.18 -11.57
C ARG A 117 -5.68 -2.14 -10.43
N GLU A 118 -4.39 -2.13 -10.72
CA GLU A 118 -3.34 -2.04 -9.71
C GLU A 118 -3.37 -0.69 -8.99
N ALA A 119 -3.52 0.42 -9.72
CA ALA A 119 -3.63 1.75 -9.15
C ALA A 119 -4.82 1.85 -8.18
N PHE A 120 -6.00 1.35 -8.58
CA PHE A 120 -7.18 1.34 -7.70
C PHE A 120 -6.96 0.45 -6.47
N THR A 121 -6.34 -0.72 -6.65
CA THR A 121 -6.01 -1.61 -5.54
C THR A 121 -5.10 -0.89 -4.54
N LEU A 122 -4.06 -0.19 -5.01
CA LEU A 122 -3.14 0.57 -4.16
C LEU A 122 -3.77 1.80 -3.51
N ALA A 123 -4.77 2.41 -4.15
CA ALA A 123 -5.53 3.53 -3.61
C ALA A 123 -6.32 3.14 -2.35
N VAL A 124 -6.88 1.92 -2.33
CA VAL A 124 -7.74 1.43 -1.23
C VAL A 124 -7.00 0.51 -0.27
N ALA A 125 -5.87 -0.05 -0.68
CA ALA A 125 -5.06 -0.97 0.12
C ALA A 125 -4.57 -0.34 1.43
N PRO A 126 -4.38 -1.13 2.50
CA PRO A 126 -3.79 -0.62 3.74
C PRO A 126 -2.32 -0.24 3.50
N GLY A 127 -1.92 1.00 3.83
CA GLY A 127 -0.57 1.46 3.56
C GLY A 127 -0.30 2.92 3.92
N ASP A 128 0.73 3.48 3.29
CA ASP A 128 1.09 4.89 3.42
C ASP A 128 0.07 5.77 2.68
N GLN A 129 -0.47 6.77 3.37
CA GLN A 129 -1.44 7.73 2.84
C GLN A 129 -0.89 8.48 1.62
N LYS A 130 0.43 8.72 1.55
CA LYS A 130 1.05 9.36 0.38
C LYS A 130 0.94 8.50 -0.88
N ILE A 131 1.12 7.19 -0.74
CA ILE A 131 0.99 6.25 -1.85
C ILE A 131 -0.48 6.14 -2.25
N GLN A 132 -1.38 6.03 -1.28
CA GLN A 132 -2.83 5.99 -1.55
C GLN A 132 -3.29 7.23 -2.30
N THR A 133 -2.98 8.43 -1.80
CA THR A 133 -3.38 9.69 -2.44
C THR A 133 -2.76 9.86 -3.83
N ALA A 134 -1.53 9.43 -4.06
CA ALA A 134 -0.93 9.43 -5.40
C ALA A 134 -1.71 8.54 -6.37
N ASN A 135 -2.05 7.31 -5.96
CA ASN A 135 -2.82 6.40 -6.80
C ASN A 135 -4.26 6.88 -7.03
N ILE A 136 -4.91 7.47 -6.01
CA ILE A 136 -6.22 8.11 -6.16
C ILE A 136 -6.15 9.19 -7.24
N ARG A 137 -5.13 10.05 -7.21
CA ARG A 137 -4.93 11.08 -8.23
C ARG A 137 -4.78 10.47 -9.61
N THR A 138 -3.96 9.43 -9.75
CA THR A 138 -3.78 8.72 -11.03
C THR A 138 -5.11 8.17 -11.54
N VAL A 139 -5.89 7.47 -10.72
CA VAL A 139 -7.20 6.96 -11.14
C VAL A 139 -8.10 8.11 -11.59
N LEU A 140 -8.26 9.15 -10.76
CA LEU A 140 -9.13 10.27 -11.07
C LEU A 140 -8.73 11.02 -12.35
N GLU A 141 -7.43 11.19 -12.58
CA GLU A 141 -6.87 11.86 -13.77
C GLU A 141 -7.25 11.14 -15.07
N TRP A 142 -7.34 9.80 -15.04
CA TRP A 142 -7.62 9.00 -16.23
C TRP A 142 -9.08 8.53 -16.36
N THR A 143 -9.85 8.51 -15.28
CA THR A 143 -11.26 8.04 -15.31
C THR A 143 -12.29 9.15 -15.25
N ARG A 144 -11.92 10.38 -14.85
CA ARG A 144 -12.88 11.47 -14.69
C ARG A 144 -12.35 12.74 -15.32
N ALA A 145 -13.25 13.48 -15.97
CA ALA A 145 -12.95 14.84 -16.37
C ALA A 145 -12.53 15.63 -15.13
N LYS A 146 -11.43 16.39 -15.25
CA LYS A 146 -11.01 17.30 -14.21
C LYS A 146 -12.21 18.21 -13.90
N PRO A 147 -12.63 18.33 -12.63
CA PRO A 147 -13.75 19.20 -12.31
C PRO A 147 -13.42 20.56 -12.89
N GLU A 148 -14.34 21.11 -13.68
CA GLU A 148 -14.25 22.50 -14.10
C GLU A 148 -13.97 23.29 -12.83
N SER A 149 -12.81 23.95 -12.79
CA SER A 149 -12.45 24.84 -11.71
C SER A 149 -13.52 25.90 -11.73
N LYS A 150 -14.65 25.68 -11.03
CA LYS A 150 -15.72 26.66 -10.92
C LYS A 150 -15.01 27.92 -10.47
N SER A 151 -15.01 28.85 -11.41
CA SER A 151 -14.44 30.17 -11.34
C SER A 151 -14.39 30.64 -9.89
N LYS A 152 -13.21 31.07 -9.46
CA LYS A 152 -12.99 32.06 -8.42
C LYS A 152 -14.31 32.77 -8.09
N VAL A 153 -15.06 32.26 -7.09
CA VAL A 153 -16.15 33.03 -6.50
C VAL A 153 -15.43 34.04 -5.62
N THR A 154 -14.84 35.03 -6.27
CA THR A 154 -14.50 36.30 -5.63
C THR A 154 -15.83 36.91 -5.25
N VAL A 155 -16.36 36.51 -4.10
CA VAL A 155 -17.34 37.31 -3.37
C VAL A 155 -16.55 38.53 -2.91
N GLU A 156 -16.38 39.53 -3.79
CA GLU A 156 -15.64 40.74 -3.43
C GLU A 156 -16.47 41.62 -2.47
N LYS A 157 -17.80 41.42 -2.42
CA LYS A 157 -18.73 42.17 -1.55
C LYS A 157 -19.81 41.29 -0.96
N ALA A 158 -20.21 41.59 0.28
CA ALA A 158 -21.27 40.88 1.01
C ALA A 158 -22.65 40.90 0.29
N GLU A 159 -22.83 41.87 -0.60
CA GLU A 159 -24.04 42.02 -1.43
C GLU A 159 -24.22 40.86 -2.42
N ASP A 160 -23.13 40.32 -2.98
CA ASP A 160 -23.18 39.18 -3.91
C ASP A 160 -23.57 37.89 -3.19
N TRP A 161 -23.19 37.77 -1.91
CA TRP A 161 -23.58 36.64 -1.07
C TRP A 161 -25.06 36.68 -0.71
N LEU A 162 -25.59 37.87 -0.40
CA LEU A 162 -27.02 38.08 -0.12
C LEU A 162 -27.88 37.82 -1.36
N ALA A 163 -27.44 38.26 -2.54
CA ALA A 163 -28.13 38.00 -3.79
C ALA A 163 -28.14 36.50 -4.15
N ALA A 164 -27.04 35.79 -3.93
CA ALA A 164 -26.97 34.35 -4.13
C ALA A 164 -27.88 33.59 -3.14
N ALA A 165 -27.88 33.97 -1.87
CA ALA A 165 -28.74 33.38 -0.84
C ALA A 165 -30.24 33.61 -1.14
N GLN A 166 -30.61 34.80 -1.62
CA GLN A 166 -31.98 35.09 -2.05
C GLN A 166 -32.38 34.31 -3.30
N ALA A 167 -31.47 34.13 -4.25
CA ALA A 167 -31.72 33.34 -5.45
C ALA A 167 -31.86 31.83 -5.16
N ASP A 168 -31.19 31.31 -4.13
CA ASP A 168 -31.36 29.92 -3.68
C ASP A 168 -32.66 29.74 -2.90
N MET A 169 -33.05 30.71 -2.06
CA MET A 169 -34.35 30.70 -1.38
C MET A 169 -35.54 30.82 -2.36
N ALA A 170 -35.36 31.55 -3.48
CA ALA A 170 -36.36 31.67 -4.54
C ALA A 170 -36.44 30.45 -5.47
N ARG A 171 -35.41 29.58 -5.46
CA ARG A 171 -35.34 28.32 -6.21
C ARG A 171 -35.68 27.09 -5.35
N GLY A 172 -36.30 27.29 -4.20
CA GLY A 172 -36.72 26.22 -3.31
C GLY A 172 -37.70 25.26 -3.96
N ASP A 173 -37.19 24.07 -4.29
CA ASP A 173 -37.77 22.76 -3.91
C ASP A 173 -36.86 22.15 -2.82
#